data_AF-A0A7V0Y314-F1
#
_entry.id   AF-A0A7V0Y314-F1
#
_cell.length_a   1.000
_cell.length_b   1.000
_cell.length_c   1.000
_cell.angle_alpha   90.00
_cell.angle_beta   90.00
_cell.angle_gamma   90.00
#
_symmetry.space_group_name_H-M   'P 1'
#
loop_
_entity.id
_entity.type
_entity.pdbx_description
1 polymer ?
#
loop_
_entity_poly.entity_id
_entity_poly.type
_entity_poly.pdbx_seq_one_letter_code
_entity_poly.pdbx_strand_id
1 'polypeptide(L)'
;MYKRALLALPAVLLACVPAHAQPGAKTGGIRGKIVVPAVGWGERIELLIERQGEVGQVFAVTYTDSLGSYYVDGLPLGSYVLVVKLDGYNEVRERVDLGNPEYGANVPTINIILDRKPPDSEENPSRRNDPNVVDASELRKSYPKKAVEEYEKAQEDARKGSTARALERLRTAVKLAPDFYPARHLLGVVFEQMKRPAEAENEYRLARELNPRFAPPRVSLGRLYLEQAEAREKSETSEKLLQQAIEVLEEAVKLQGSATAHYLLGAAYYKTRRDADAEANLKRSLDLNDGAGPARLVLANVYIRQEQWSAALEHLNAYLKANPNSPDRRQIEEIRDRIMTIQ
;
A
#
# COMPACT_ATOMS: atom_id res chain seq x y z
N MET A 1 17.28 38.82 41.56
CA MET A 1 17.19 39.71 40.39
C MET A 1 17.79 39.02 39.18
N TYR A 2 16.97 38.41 38.31
CA TYR A 2 16.86 38.71 36.87
C TYR A 2 15.95 37.65 36.24
N LYS A 3 14.72 38.09 35.93
CA LYS A 3 13.82 37.43 35.00
C LYS A 3 14.48 37.45 33.62
N ARG A 4 14.46 36.33 32.89
CA ARG A 4 14.48 36.34 31.43
C ARG A 4 13.23 35.62 30.94
N ALA A 5 12.25 36.43 30.56
CA ALA A 5 11.17 36.04 29.70
C ALA A 5 11.75 35.68 28.33
N LEU A 6 11.47 34.47 27.83
CA LEU A 6 11.52 34.21 26.39
C LEU A 6 10.09 34.29 25.87
N LEU A 7 9.91 35.24 24.95
CA LEU A 7 8.68 35.53 24.24
C LEU A 7 8.18 34.28 23.50
N ALA A 8 6.91 33.96 23.74
CA ALA A 8 6.13 33.13 22.84
C ALA A 8 6.04 33.83 21.48
N LEU A 9 6.53 33.17 20.43
CA LEU A 9 6.13 33.47 19.06
C LEU A 9 4.67 33.03 18.91
N PRO A 10 3.75 33.90 18.45
CA PRO A 10 2.39 33.49 18.22
C PRO A 10 2.39 32.51 17.05
N ALA A 11 1.93 31.28 17.31
CA ALA A 11 1.53 30.37 16.25
C ALA A 11 0.37 31.05 15.50
N VAL A 12 0.64 31.49 14.27
CA VAL A 12 -0.41 31.90 13.34
C VAL A 12 -1.21 30.64 13.04
N LEU A 13 -2.34 30.49 13.74
CA LEU A 13 -3.43 29.63 13.37
C LEU A 13 -3.95 30.12 12.01
N LEU A 14 -3.43 29.56 10.93
CA LEU A 14 -4.16 29.53 9.67
C LEU A 14 -5.30 28.53 9.84
N ALA A 15 -6.37 29.00 10.48
CA ALA A 15 -7.68 28.43 10.28
C ALA A 15 -8.01 28.63 8.80
N CYS A 16 -7.90 27.57 8.00
CA CYS A 16 -8.59 27.54 6.72
C CYS A 16 -10.09 27.53 7.04
N VAL A 17 -10.67 28.73 7.12
CA VAL A 17 -12.08 28.94 6.86
C VAL A 17 -12.37 28.25 5.53
N PRO A 18 -13.39 27.37 5.42
CA PRO A 18 -13.78 26.88 4.11
C PRO A 18 -14.13 28.12 3.28
N ALA A 19 -13.34 28.37 2.24
CA ALA A 19 -13.69 29.36 1.25
C ALA A 19 -15.10 29.05 0.81
N HIS A 20 -16.00 30.01 1.02
CA HIS A 20 -17.42 29.90 0.75
C HIS A 20 -17.62 29.27 -0.62
N ALA A 21 -18.07 28.02 -0.67
CA ALA A 21 -18.53 27.42 -1.91
C ALA A 21 -19.76 28.23 -2.34
N GLN A 22 -19.59 29.06 -3.37
CA GLN A 22 -20.70 29.80 -3.96
C GLN A 22 -21.72 28.78 -4.52
N PRO A 23 -23.01 28.90 -4.17
CA PRO A 23 -24.04 28.05 -4.76
C PRO A 23 -24.03 28.24 -6.29
N GLY A 24 -23.70 27.20 -7.05
CA GLY A 24 -23.66 27.22 -8.52
C GLY A 24 -22.28 27.17 -9.17
N ALA A 25 -21.18 27.08 -8.42
CA ALA A 25 -19.86 26.86 -8.99
C ALA A 25 -19.76 25.47 -9.66
N LYS A 26 -19.32 25.43 -10.93
CA LYS A 26 -19.08 24.16 -11.62
C LYS A 26 -17.91 23.43 -10.96
N THR A 27 -18.10 22.16 -10.64
CA THR A 27 -17.09 21.27 -10.06
C THR A 27 -16.81 20.09 -10.98
N GLY A 28 -15.60 19.54 -10.91
CA GLY A 28 -15.16 18.34 -11.59
C GLY A 28 -14.58 17.32 -10.62
N GLY A 29 -14.07 16.21 -11.17
CA GLY A 29 -13.36 15.20 -10.40
C GLY A 29 -12.11 14.75 -11.12
N ILE A 30 -11.29 13.96 -10.44
CA ILE A 30 -10.09 13.30 -10.97
C ILE A 30 -10.12 11.85 -10.47
N ARG A 31 -9.70 10.92 -11.31
CA ARG A 31 -9.56 9.51 -10.92
C ARG A 31 -8.23 8.97 -11.39
N GLY A 32 -7.81 7.84 -10.84
CA GLY A 32 -6.51 7.30 -11.21
C GLY A 32 -6.07 6.09 -10.44
N LYS A 33 -4.84 5.65 -10.71
CA LYS A 33 -4.14 4.65 -9.92
C LYS A 33 -2.74 5.14 -9.55
N ILE A 34 -2.31 4.87 -8.32
CA ILE A 34 -0.92 5.00 -7.89
C ILE A 34 -0.30 3.61 -7.83
N VAL A 35 0.86 3.46 -8.46
CA VAL A 35 1.55 2.17 -8.57
C VAL A 35 2.92 2.23 -7.93
N VAL A 36 3.18 1.23 -7.07
CA VAL A 36 4.47 1.00 -6.43
C VAL A 36 5.10 -0.24 -7.06
N PRO A 37 6.21 -0.13 -7.82
CA PRO A 37 6.78 -1.23 -8.58
C PRO A 37 7.34 -2.41 -7.76
N ALA A 38 7.70 -2.21 -6.48
CA ALA A 38 8.44 -3.19 -5.67
C ALA A 38 7.64 -3.73 -4.47
N VAL A 39 6.61 -3.03 -4.05
CA VAL A 39 5.68 -3.44 -3.00
C VAL A 39 4.40 -3.80 -3.75
N GLY A 40 4.00 -5.07 -3.75
CA GLY A 40 2.76 -5.47 -4.39
C GLY A 40 1.58 -4.59 -3.95
N TRP A 41 0.58 -4.44 -4.81
CA TRP A 41 -0.62 -3.64 -4.55
C TRP A 41 -1.25 -4.00 -3.20
N GLY A 42 -1.51 -2.98 -2.36
CA GLY A 42 -2.06 -3.17 -1.01
C GLY A 42 -1.74 -2.05 -0.02
N GLU A 43 -0.79 -1.16 -0.31
CA GLU A 43 -0.57 0.03 0.51
C GLU A 43 -1.56 1.15 0.17
N ARG A 44 -2.09 1.79 1.21
CA ARG A 44 -2.93 2.98 1.06
C ARG A 44 -2.02 4.20 0.87
N ILE A 45 -1.87 4.63 -0.37
CA ILE A 45 -0.94 5.72 -0.74
C ILE A 45 -1.71 7.04 -0.68
N GLU A 46 -1.15 8.00 0.04
CA GLU A 46 -1.68 9.36 0.14
C GLU A 46 -1.43 10.11 -1.18
N LEU A 47 -2.48 10.77 -1.68
CA LEU A 47 -2.44 11.68 -2.81
C LEU A 47 -2.84 13.08 -2.36
N LEU A 48 -1.90 14.01 -2.40
CA LEU A 48 -2.12 15.41 -2.13
C LEU A 48 -2.55 16.13 -3.42
N ILE A 49 -3.50 17.04 -3.33
CA ILE A 49 -4.00 17.84 -4.44
C ILE A 49 -3.73 19.30 -4.09
N GLU A 50 -2.76 19.91 -4.75
CA GLU A 50 -2.39 21.31 -4.58
C GLU A 50 -3.05 22.15 -5.68
N ARG A 51 -3.50 23.37 -5.37
CA ARG A 51 -4.00 24.29 -6.39
C ARG A 51 -2.82 24.98 -7.08
N GLN A 52 -2.82 25.04 -8.41
CA GLN A 52 -1.72 25.64 -9.15
C GLN A 52 -1.60 27.14 -8.84
N GLY A 53 -0.40 27.57 -8.42
CA GLY A 53 -0.11 28.96 -8.04
C GLY A 53 -0.10 29.21 -6.53
N GLU A 54 -0.62 28.27 -5.72
CA GLU A 54 -0.61 28.30 -4.25
C GLU A 54 0.44 27.29 -3.75
N VAL A 55 1.72 27.62 -3.95
CA VAL A 55 2.84 26.69 -3.66
C VAL A 55 2.83 26.25 -2.20
N GLY A 56 2.68 24.95 -1.97
CA GLY A 56 2.70 24.33 -0.64
C GLY A 56 1.35 24.33 0.10
N GLN A 57 0.28 24.84 -0.51
CA GLN A 57 -1.06 24.78 0.07
C GLN A 57 -1.84 23.59 -0.51
N VAL A 58 -2.04 22.57 0.32
CA VAL A 58 -2.83 21.39 -0.03
C VAL A 58 -4.31 21.77 -0.05
N PHE A 59 -4.94 21.67 -1.21
CA PHE A 59 -6.36 21.96 -1.41
C PHE A 59 -7.23 20.78 -0.97
N ALA A 60 -6.82 19.55 -1.31
CA ALA A 60 -7.50 18.33 -0.93
C ALA A 60 -6.50 17.17 -0.77
N VAL A 61 -6.90 16.13 -0.04
CA VAL A 61 -6.15 14.87 0.09
C VAL A 61 -7.10 13.73 -0.21
N THR A 62 -6.65 12.75 -0.99
CA THR A 62 -7.34 11.48 -1.20
C THR A 62 -6.35 10.33 -1.01
N TYR A 63 -6.85 9.10 -1.03
CA TYR A 63 -6.05 7.91 -0.83
C TYR A 63 -6.39 6.85 -1.86
N THR A 64 -5.43 5.98 -2.13
CA THR A 64 -5.74 4.78 -2.90
C THR A 64 -6.58 3.78 -2.10
N ASP A 65 -7.35 2.95 -2.80
CA ASP A 65 -7.89 1.71 -2.27
C ASP A 65 -6.81 0.61 -2.21
N SER A 66 -7.19 -0.60 -1.78
CA SER A 66 -6.29 -1.77 -1.74
C SER A 66 -5.75 -2.19 -3.12
N LEU A 67 -6.31 -1.65 -4.21
CA LEU A 67 -5.86 -1.88 -5.58
C LEU A 67 -5.06 -0.69 -6.15
N GLY A 68 -4.70 0.29 -5.33
CA GLY A 68 -3.98 1.48 -5.76
C GLY A 68 -4.86 2.53 -6.45
N SER A 69 -6.18 2.38 -6.48
CA SER A 69 -7.09 3.29 -7.20
C SER A 69 -7.55 4.44 -6.33
N TYR A 70 -7.62 5.65 -6.88
CA TYR A 70 -8.16 6.83 -6.19
C TYR A 70 -9.23 7.52 -7.03
N TYR A 71 -10.12 8.23 -6.33
CA TYR A 71 -11.14 9.10 -6.91
C TYR A 71 -11.29 10.33 -6.01
N VAL A 72 -11.43 11.49 -6.64
CA VAL A 72 -11.74 12.76 -5.98
C VAL A 72 -12.77 13.48 -6.82
N ASP A 73 -13.79 14.05 -6.19
CA ASP A 73 -14.83 14.85 -6.82
C ASP A 73 -15.01 16.19 -6.09
N GLY A 74 -15.95 17.01 -6.57
CA GLY A 74 -16.25 18.31 -5.94
C GLY A 74 -15.16 19.36 -6.08
N LEU A 75 -14.14 19.13 -6.91
CA LEU A 75 -13.06 20.10 -7.14
C LEU A 75 -13.56 21.24 -8.03
N PRO A 76 -13.44 22.52 -7.64
CA PRO A 76 -13.74 23.63 -8.54
C PRO A 76 -12.95 23.53 -9.85
N LEU A 77 -13.54 23.96 -10.97
CA LEU A 77 -12.78 24.04 -12.22
C LEU A 77 -11.53 24.93 -12.03
N GLY A 78 -10.39 24.48 -12.54
CA GLY A 78 -9.09 25.07 -12.25
C GLY A 78 -7.94 24.08 -12.43
N SER A 79 -6.73 24.57 -12.29
CA SER A 79 -5.51 23.78 -12.42
C SER A 79 -5.01 23.27 -11.07
N TYR A 80 -4.64 22.00 -11.03
CA TYR A 80 -4.16 21.31 -9.84
C TYR A 80 -2.86 20.57 -10.11
N VAL A 81 -2.12 20.31 -9.03
CA VAL A 81 -0.94 19.44 -9.01
C VAL A 81 -1.22 18.29 -8.04
N LEU A 82 -1.20 17.08 -8.56
CA LEU A 82 -1.28 15.82 -7.84
C LEU A 82 0.11 15.47 -7.32
N VAL A 83 0.30 15.43 -6.00
CA VAL A 83 1.58 15.16 -5.36
C VAL A 83 1.49 13.86 -4.56
N VAL A 84 2.39 12.92 -4.86
CA VAL A 84 2.50 11.66 -4.12
C VAL A 84 3.88 11.56 -3.49
N LYS A 85 3.91 11.31 -2.18
CA LYS A 85 5.14 11.11 -1.41
C LYS A 85 5.07 9.77 -0.72
N LEU A 86 6.02 8.91 -1.03
CA LEU A 86 6.20 7.61 -0.38
C LEU A 86 7.68 7.45 -0.06
N ASP A 87 7.99 7.04 1.18
CA ASP A 87 9.38 6.88 1.61
C ASP A 87 10.09 5.82 0.76
N GLY A 88 11.34 6.12 0.39
CA GLY A 88 12.10 5.30 -0.56
C GLY A 88 11.74 5.52 -2.03
N TYR A 89 10.78 6.38 -2.36
CA TYR A 89 10.39 6.74 -3.73
C TYR A 89 10.59 8.22 -4.03
N ASN A 90 10.78 8.55 -5.31
CA ASN A 90 10.84 9.91 -5.82
C ASN A 90 9.47 10.55 -5.65
N GLU A 91 9.46 11.82 -5.21
CA GLU A 91 8.22 12.60 -5.20
C GLU A 91 7.73 12.77 -6.64
N VAL A 92 6.48 12.43 -6.89
CA VAL A 92 5.84 12.63 -8.19
C VAL A 92 4.86 13.78 -8.10
N ARG A 93 4.91 14.68 -9.09
CA ARG A 93 4.05 15.86 -9.21
C ARG A 93 3.43 15.90 -10.60
N GLU A 94 2.14 15.58 -10.70
CA GLU A 94 1.40 15.53 -11.97
C GLU A 94 0.41 16.68 -12.08
N ARG A 95 0.40 17.38 -13.21
CA ARG A 95 -0.51 18.52 -13.43
C ARG A 95 -1.82 18.07 -14.07
N VAL A 96 -2.94 18.61 -13.61
CA VAL A 96 -4.27 18.38 -14.19
C VAL A 96 -5.10 19.66 -14.23
N ASP A 97 -5.68 19.95 -15.40
CA ASP A 97 -6.47 21.16 -15.65
C ASP A 97 -7.97 20.82 -15.76
N LEU A 98 -8.72 21.01 -14.67
CA LEU A 98 -10.16 20.78 -14.64
C LEU A 98 -10.89 21.88 -15.40
N GLY A 99 -11.61 21.51 -16.46
CA GLY A 99 -12.25 22.44 -17.40
C GLY A 99 -11.55 22.52 -18.76
N ASN A 100 -10.47 21.76 -18.98
CA ASN A 100 -9.89 21.57 -20.30
C ASN A 100 -10.93 20.92 -21.25
N PRO A 101 -11.26 21.54 -22.41
CA PRO A 101 -12.20 21.00 -23.40
C PRO A 101 -11.84 19.60 -23.90
N GLU A 102 -10.56 19.21 -23.87
CA GLU A 102 -10.09 17.89 -24.31
C GLU A 102 -10.64 16.74 -23.44
N TYR A 103 -11.02 17.01 -22.19
CA TYR A 103 -11.65 16.01 -21.33
C TYR A 103 -13.16 15.85 -21.59
N GLY A 104 -13.79 16.80 -22.30
CA GLY A 104 -15.24 16.76 -22.56
C GLY A 104 -16.07 16.63 -21.28
N ALA A 105 -17.05 15.72 -21.27
CA ALA A 105 -17.85 15.37 -20.06
C ALA A 105 -17.17 14.33 -19.15
N ASN A 106 -15.95 13.87 -19.48
CA ASN A 106 -15.29 12.78 -18.77
C ASN A 106 -14.41 13.30 -17.62
N VAL A 107 -14.40 12.53 -16.53
CA VAL A 107 -13.46 12.72 -15.41
C VAL A 107 -12.05 12.34 -15.87
N PRO A 108 -11.05 13.25 -15.83
CA PRO A 108 -9.68 12.94 -16.19
C PRO A 108 -9.14 11.75 -15.38
N THR A 109 -8.46 10.85 -16.08
CA THR A 109 -7.84 9.64 -15.49
C THR A 109 -6.33 9.81 -15.50
N ILE A 110 -5.72 9.95 -14.33
CA ILE A 110 -4.28 10.19 -14.15
C ILE A 110 -3.68 8.99 -13.41
N ASN A 111 -2.70 8.32 -14.01
CA ASN A 111 -2.01 7.20 -13.35
C ASN A 111 -0.61 7.65 -12.94
N ILE A 112 -0.26 7.41 -11.69
CA ILE A 112 1.00 7.85 -11.07
C ILE A 112 1.85 6.61 -10.78
N ILE A 113 3.09 6.60 -11.26
CA ILE A 113 4.03 5.51 -11.02
C ILE A 113 5.14 6.04 -10.13
N LEU A 114 5.34 5.42 -8.98
CA LEU A 114 6.39 5.82 -8.06
C LEU A 114 7.69 5.12 -8.44
N ASP A 115 8.68 5.90 -8.86
CA ASP A 115 10.04 5.42 -9.08
C ASP A 115 10.80 5.41 -7.77
N ARG A 116 11.49 4.32 -7.47
CA ARG A 116 12.30 4.22 -6.25
C ARG A 116 13.41 5.29 -6.32
N LYS A 117 13.64 6.02 -5.23
CA LYS A 117 14.83 6.87 -5.12
C LYS A 117 16.05 5.99 -5.39
N PRO A 118 16.98 6.39 -6.28
CA PRO A 118 18.27 5.74 -6.32
C PRO A 118 18.88 5.82 -4.92
N PRO A 119 19.55 4.77 -4.44
CA PRO A 119 20.28 4.88 -3.19
C PRO A 119 21.26 6.04 -3.36
N ASP A 120 21.40 6.87 -2.33
CA ASP A 120 22.57 7.75 -2.24
C ASP A 120 23.82 6.92 -2.57
N SER A 121 24.69 7.49 -3.38
CA SER A 121 25.74 6.83 -4.16
C SER A 121 26.82 6.13 -3.32
N GLU A 122 26.45 5.04 -2.67
CA GLU A 122 27.34 3.98 -2.27
C GLU A 122 26.66 2.66 -2.63
N GLU A 123 27.25 1.95 -3.60
CA GLU A 123 26.91 0.58 -3.93
C GLU A 123 26.96 -0.28 -2.67
N ASN A 124 25.81 -0.45 -2.02
CA ASN A 124 25.70 -1.38 -0.91
C ASN A 124 25.78 -2.81 -1.50
N PRO A 125 26.86 -3.59 -1.22
CA PRO A 125 27.05 -4.94 -1.76
C PRO A 125 25.90 -5.91 -1.42
N SER A 126 25.08 -5.54 -0.43
CA SER A 126 23.88 -6.27 -0.01
C SER A 126 22.75 -6.28 -1.05
N ARG A 127 22.73 -5.33 -2.01
CA ARG A 127 21.70 -5.28 -3.07
C ARG A 127 21.81 -6.37 -4.12
N ARG A 128 23.01 -6.95 -4.31
CA ARG A 128 23.16 -8.16 -5.12
C ARG A 128 22.39 -9.36 -4.55
N ASN A 129 21.93 -9.27 -3.30
CA ASN A 129 21.31 -10.36 -2.56
C ASN A 129 19.88 -10.07 -2.09
N ASP A 130 19.18 -9.04 -2.62
CA ASP A 130 17.74 -8.89 -2.36
C ASP A 130 16.93 -9.82 -3.27
N PRO A 131 16.41 -10.96 -2.78
CA PRO A 131 15.76 -11.98 -3.60
C PRO A 131 14.41 -11.53 -4.19
N ASN A 132 13.89 -10.38 -3.74
CA ASN A 132 12.65 -9.78 -4.26
C ASN A 132 12.90 -8.86 -5.45
N VAL A 133 14.14 -8.39 -5.62
CA VAL A 133 14.56 -7.67 -6.83
C VAL A 133 15.08 -8.71 -7.80
N VAL A 134 14.19 -9.19 -8.65
CA VAL A 134 14.57 -10.10 -9.70
C VAL A 134 15.32 -9.30 -10.77
N ASP A 135 16.65 -9.38 -10.75
CA ASP A 135 17.51 -8.65 -11.69
C ASP A 135 17.18 -9.09 -13.12
N ALA A 136 16.76 -8.13 -13.96
CA ALA A 136 16.43 -8.38 -15.35
C ALA A 136 17.61 -8.97 -16.15
N SER A 137 18.84 -8.75 -15.73
CA SER A 137 20.04 -9.36 -16.31
C SER A 137 20.20 -10.84 -15.90
N GLU A 138 19.78 -11.23 -14.69
CA GLU A 138 19.76 -12.63 -14.25
C GLU A 138 18.62 -13.43 -14.90
N LEU A 139 17.47 -12.78 -15.09
CA LEU A 139 16.35 -13.37 -15.81
C LEU A 139 16.70 -13.72 -17.26
N ARG A 140 17.41 -12.82 -17.95
CA ARG A 140 17.85 -13.05 -19.34
C ARG A 140 18.87 -14.18 -19.47
N LYS A 141 19.55 -14.56 -18.39
CA LYS A 141 20.46 -15.73 -18.37
C LYS A 141 19.68 -17.04 -18.17
N SER A 142 18.59 -16.99 -17.42
CA SER A 142 17.85 -18.18 -16.96
C SER A 142 16.65 -18.50 -17.84
N TYR A 143 16.14 -17.53 -18.60
CA TYR A 143 14.92 -17.65 -19.40
C TYR A 143 15.13 -17.16 -20.84
N PRO A 144 14.30 -17.65 -21.80
CA PRO A 144 14.32 -17.17 -23.17
C PRO A 144 14.14 -15.64 -23.23
N LYS A 145 14.99 -14.96 -24.01
CA LYS A 145 14.96 -13.48 -24.16
C LYS A 145 13.55 -12.95 -24.42
N LYS A 146 12.81 -13.59 -25.31
CA LYS A 146 11.43 -13.19 -25.66
C LYS A 146 10.44 -13.36 -24.48
N ALA A 147 10.62 -14.36 -23.62
CA ALA A 147 9.80 -14.53 -22.43
C ALA A 147 10.04 -13.38 -21.44
N VAL A 148 11.31 -13.02 -21.22
CA VAL A 148 11.70 -11.90 -20.35
C VAL A 148 11.20 -10.57 -20.92
N GLU A 149 11.32 -10.33 -22.23
CA GLU A 149 10.79 -9.12 -22.86
C GLU A 149 9.26 -8.98 -22.69
N GLU A 150 8.49 -10.07 -22.86
CA GLU A 150 7.05 -10.02 -22.62
C GLU A 150 6.72 -9.81 -21.14
N TYR A 151 7.51 -10.36 -20.22
CA TYR A 151 7.38 -10.10 -18.79
C TYR A 151 7.64 -8.63 -18.43
N GLU A 152 8.72 -8.03 -18.94
CA GLU A 152 9.07 -6.62 -18.69
C GLU A 152 7.98 -5.68 -19.24
N LYS A 153 7.52 -5.93 -20.47
CA LYS A 153 6.40 -5.17 -21.04
C LYS A 153 5.12 -5.34 -20.23
N ALA A 154 4.88 -6.54 -19.68
CA ALA A 154 3.73 -6.76 -18.82
C ALA A 154 3.82 -6.02 -17.49
N GLN A 155 5.01 -5.95 -16.88
CA GLN A 155 5.25 -5.11 -15.70
C GLN A 155 4.89 -3.66 -15.99
N GLU A 156 5.32 -3.15 -17.15
CA GLU A 156 5.01 -1.78 -17.55
C GLU A 156 3.52 -1.57 -17.83
N ASP A 157 2.87 -2.49 -18.54
CA ASP A 157 1.42 -2.45 -18.77
C ASP A 157 0.64 -2.50 -17.43
N ALA A 158 1.07 -3.33 -16.47
CA ALA A 158 0.49 -3.40 -15.14
C ALA A 158 0.69 -2.08 -14.37
N ARG A 159 1.87 -1.45 -14.47
CA ARG A 159 2.14 -0.12 -13.91
C ARG A 159 1.30 0.98 -14.54
N LYS A 160 0.97 0.87 -15.81
CA LYS A 160 0.07 1.82 -16.50
C LYS A 160 -1.41 1.54 -16.22
N GLY A 161 -1.74 0.54 -15.40
CA GLY A 161 -3.11 0.12 -15.12
C GLY A 161 -3.78 -0.62 -16.28
N SER A 162 -3.03 -0.98 -17.32
CA SER A 162 -3.49 -1.72 -18.50
C SER A 162 -3.54 -3.23 -18.22
N THR A 163 -4.35 -3.64 -17.24
CA THR A 163 -4.43 -5.02 -16.71
C THR A 163 -4.69 -6.08 -17.79
N ALA A 164 -5.51 -5.78 -18.81
CA ALA A 164 -5.78 -6.71 -19.91
C ALA A 164 -4.55 -7.00 -20.78
N ARG A 165 -3.76 -5.96 -21.10
CA ARG A 165 -2.52 -6.11 -21.88
C ARG A 165 -1.45 -6.84 -21.07
N ALA A 166 -1.33 -6.49 -19.79
CA ALA A 166 -0.44 -7.19 -18.88
C ALA A 166 -0.75 -8.70 -18.84
N LEU A 167 -2.04 -9.07 -18.76
CA LEU A 167 -2.47 -10.47 -18.78
C LEU A 167 -2.03 -11.21 -20.06
N GLU A 168 -2.25 -10.63 -21.24
CA GLU A 168 -1.88 -11.26 -22.51
C GLU A 168 -0.37 -11.48 -22.64
N ARG A 169 0.41 -10.47 -22.25
CA ARG A 169 1.87 -10.53 -22.27
C ARG A 169 2.40 -11.57 -21.29
N LEU A 170 1.87 -11.61 -20.08
CA LEU A 170 2.28 -12.60 -19.09
C LEU A 170 1.91 -14.03 -19.50
N ARG A 171 0.73 -14.23 -20.10
CA ARG A 171 0.37 -15.53 -20.69
C ARG A 171 1.35 -15.94 -21.77
N THR A 172 1.80 -14.98 -22.58
CA THR A 172 2.83 -15.22 -23.59
C THR A 172 4.17 -15.57 -22.94
N ALA A 173 4.60 -14.84 -21.91
CA ALA A 173 5.82 -15.12 -21.16
C ALA A 173 5.81 -16.52 -20.55
N VAL A 174 4.72 -16.91 -19.87
CA VAL A 174 4.57 -18.24 -19.26
C VAL A 174 4.41 -19.35 -20.30
N LYS A 175 3.83 -19.06 -21.48
CA LYS A 175 3.82 -20.03 -22.59
C LYS A 175 5.23 -20.28 -23.15
N LEU A 176 6.05 -19.24 -23.23
CA LEU A 176 7.43 -19.33 -23.71
C LEU A 176 8.37 -19.95 -22.67
N ALA A 177 8.07 -19.76 -21.39
CA ALA A 177 8.83 -20.29 -20.27
C ALA A 177 7.87 -20.73 -19.14
N PRO A 178 7.40 -21.99 -19.15
CA PRO A 178 6.44 -22.50 -18.18
C PRO A 178 6.92 -22.50 -16.73
N ASP A 179 8.23 -22.44 -16.50
CA ASP A 179 8.89 -22.39 -15.19
C ASP A 179 9.24 -20.96 -14.74
N PHE A 180 8.79 -19.93 -15.49
CA PHE A 180 9.11 -18.53 -15.21
C PHE A 180 8.32 -17.99 -14.00
N TYR A 181 8.75 -18.37 -12.80
CA TYR A 181 8.08 -18.11 -11.54
C TYR A 181 7.78 -16.63 -11.24
N PRO A 182 8.62 -15.63 -11.61
CA PRO A 182 8.27 -14.21 -11.46
C PRO A 182 7.10 -13.79 -12.36
N ALA A 183 7.01 -14.34 -13.57
CA ALA A 183 5.89 -14.06 -14.47
C ALA A 183 4.58 -14.68 -13.95
N ARG A 184 4.65 -15.87 -13.34
CA ARG A 184 3.50 -16.49 -12.66
C ARG A 184 3.05 -15.72 -11.43
N HIS A 185 3.99 -15.26 -10.60
CA HIS A 185 3.65 -14.37 -9.49
C HIS A 185 2.93 -13.11 -9.99
N LEU A 186 3.45 -12.46 -11.02
CA LEU A 186 2.81 -11.27 -11.57
C LEU A 186 1.47 -11.57 -12.26
N LEU A 187 1.27 -12.76 -12.84
CA LEU A 187 -0.06 -13.20 -13.29
C LEU A 187 -1.04 -13.26 -12.14
N GLY A 188 -0.63 -13.81 -11.00
CA GLY A 188 -1.46 -13.86 -9.80
C GLY A 188 -1.91 -12.45 -9.37
N VAL A 189 -0.98 -11.50 -9.36
CA VAL A 189 -1.26 -10.09 -9.03
C VAL A 189 -2.27 -9.49 -10.01
N VAL A 190 -2.07 -9.73 -11.32
CA VAL A 190 -2.98 -9.26 -12.37
C VAL A 190 -4.37 -9.88 -12.22
N PHE A 191 -4.48 -11.16 -11.86
CA PHE A 191 -5.77 -11.80 -11.58
C PHE A 191 -6.48 -11.20 -10.36
N GLU A 192 -5.78 -10.86 -9.29
CA GLU A 192 -6.39 -10.17 -8.14
C GLU A 192 -6.95 -8.80 -8.51
N GLN A 193 -6.23 -8.03 -9.35
CA GLN A 193 -6.73 -6.76 -9.87
C GLN A 193 -8.01 -6.92 -10.68
N MET A 194 -8.15 -8.05 -11.37
CA MET A 194 -9.35 -8.41 -12.13
C MET A 194 -10.45 -9.02 -11.26
N LYS A 195 -10.29 -9.04 -9.92
CA LYS A 195 -11.22 -9.68 -8.97
C LYS A 195 -11.43 -11.18 -9.27
N ARG A 196 -10.34 -11.86 -9.67
CA ARG A 196 -10.29 -13.29 -10.02
C ARG A 196 -9.41 -14.05 -9.01
N PRO A 197 -9.86 -14.21 -7.75
CA PRO A 197 -9.03 -14.71 -6.67
C PRO A 197 -8.64 -16.19 -6.81
N ALA A 198 -9.48 -17.02 -7.45
CA ALA A 198 -9.18 -18.43 -7.65
C ALA A 198 -8.03 -18.63 -8.65
N GLU A 199 -8.03 -17.88 -9.76
CA GLU A 199 -6.92 -17.89 -10.71
C GLU A 199 -5.65 -17.29 -10.11
N ALA A 200 -5.78 -16.25 -9.28
CA ALA A 200 -4.65 -15.68 -8.57
C ALA A 200 -3.97 -16.68 -7.63
N GLU A 201 -4.77 -17.39 -6.81
CA GLU A 201 -4.27 -18.43 -5.92
C GLU A 201 -3.49 -19.49 -6.70
N ASN A 202 -4.03 -19.97 -7.81
CA ASN A 202 -3.38 -20.99 -8.63
C ASN A 202 -2.00 -20.53 -9.13
N GLU A 203 -1.90 -19.31 -9.67
CA GLU A 203 -0.62 -18.80 -10.18
C GLU A 203 0.40 -18.54 -9.06
N TYR A 204 -0.05 -18.08 -7.89
CA TYR A 204 0.85 -17.95 -6.74
C TYR A 204 1.36 -19.30 -6.23
N ARG A 205 0.50 -20.32 -6.18
CA ARG A 205 0.91 -21.67 -5.81
C ARG A 205 1.94 -22.23 -6.78
N LEU A 206 1.72 -22.07 -8.08
CA LEU A 206 2.68 -22.48 -9.11
C LEU A 206 4.01 -21.72 -8.99
N ALA A 207 3.97 -20.40 -8.76
CA ALA A 207 5.19 -19.61 -8.55
C ALA A 207 5.97 -20.07 -7.30
N ARG A 208 5.27 -20.38 -6.21
CA ARG A 208 5.85 -20.92 -4.97
C ARG A 208 6.49 -22.30 -5.19
N GLU A 209 5.85 -23.17 -5.97
CA GLU A 209 6.35 -24.51 -6.28
C GLU A 209 7.59 -24.47 -7.18
N LEU A 210 7.60 -23.58 -8.18
CA LEU A 210 8.71 -23.44 -9.12
C LEU A 210 9.96 -22.82 -8.48
N ASN A 211 9.79 -21.90 -7.53
CA ASN A 211 10.90 -21.39 -6.74
C ASN A 211 10.53 -21.32 -5.26
N PRO A 212 10.87 -22.36 -4.48
CA PRO A 212 10.60 -22.40 -3.05
C PRO A 212 11.32 -21.29 -2.25
N ARG A 213 12.36 -20.64 -2.77
CA ARG A 213 13.07 -19.54 -2.09
C ARG A 213 12.54 -18.15 -2.46
N PHE A 214 11.64 -18.06 -3.44
CA PHE A 214 11.00 -16.80 -3.80
C PHE A 214 9.85 -16.53 -2.82
N ALA A 215 10.04 -15.56 -1.92
CA ALA A 215 9.10 -15.22 -0.86
C ALA A 215 7.79 -14.53 -1.35
N PRO A 216 7.78 -13.65 -2.37
CA PRO A 216 6.61 -12.84 -2.71
C PRO A 216 5.30 -13.61 -2.95
N PRO A 217 5.26 -14.76 -3.64
CA PRO A 217 4.03 -15.52 -3.82
C PRO A 217 3.41 -15.99 -2.50
N ARG A 218 4.21 -16.25 -1.47
CA ARG A 218 3.72 -16.65 -0.15
C ARG A 218 3.08 -15.48 0.59
N VAL A 219 3.70 -14.30 0.51
CA VAL A 219 3.13 -13.06 1.06
C VAL A 219 1.79 -12.75 0.36
N SER A 220 1.75 -12.87 -0.97
CA SER A 220 0.52 -12.69 -1.75
C SER A 220 -0.57 -13.71 -1.40
N LEU A 221 -0.24 -15.00 -1.27
CA LEU A 221 -1.17 -16.04 -0.81
C LEU A 221 -1.70 -15.76 0.59
N GLY A 222 -0.81 -15.38 1.52
CA GLY A 222 -1.18 -15.04 2.89
C GLY A 222 -2.19 -13.90 2.95
N ARG A 223 -1.93 -12.82 2.19
CA ARG A 223 -2.87 -11.71 2.06
C ARG A 223 -4.19 -12.16 1.45
N LEU A 224 -4.16 -12.91 0.35
CA LEU A 224 -5.35 -13.40 -0.34
C LEU A 224 -6.23 -14.25 0.60
N TYR A 225 -5.63 -15.14 1.39
CA TYR A 225 -6.35 -15.96 2.36
C TYR A 225 -6.93 -15.11 3.51
N LEU A 226 -6.22 -14.09 4.00
CA LEU A 226 -6.75 -13.17 5.00
C LEU A 226 -7.97 -12.39 4.50
N GLU A 227 -7.91 -11.87 3.27
CA GLU A 227 -9.02 -11.15 2.64
C GLU A 227 -10.25 -12.07 2.44
N GLN A 228 -10.03 -13.31 1.98
CA GLN A 228 -11.11 -14.28 1.83
C GLN A 228 -11.69 -14.73 3.17
N ALA A 229 -10.87 -14.86 4.21
CA ALA A 229 -11.32 -15.20 5.56
C ALA A 229 -12.20 -14.10 6.15
N GLU A 230 -11.82 -12.83 5.94
CA GLU A 230 -12.57 -11.67 6.37
C GLU A 230 -13.93 -11.56 5.66
N ALA A 231 -13.98 -11.84 4.35
CA ALA A 231 -15.23 -11.87 3.60
C ALA A 231 -16.20 -13.00 4.04
N ARG A 232 -15.71 -14.00 4.79
CA ARG A 232 -16.46 -15.18 5.24
C ARG A 232 -16.52 -15.28 6.77
N GLU A 233 -16.49 -14.14 7.45
CA GLU A 233 -16.36 -14.06 8.92
C GLU A 233 -17.28 -15.06 9.66
N LYS A 234 -16.75 -15.69 10.71
CA LYS A 234 -17.47 -16.64 11.59
C LYS A 234 -17.97 -17.92 10.89
N SER A 235 -17.32 -18.33 9.81
CA SER A 235 -17.54 -19.64 9.17
C SER A 235 -16.33 -20.57 9.37
N GLU A 236 -16.56 -21.88 9.34
CA GLU A 236 -15.50 -22.90 9.32
C GLU A 236 -14.51 -22.67 8.16
N THR A 237 -14.99 -22.12 7.05
CA THR A 237 -14.14 -21.74 5.91
C THR A 237 -13.17 -20.61 6.28
N SER A 238 -13.58 -19.65 7.10
CA SER A 238 -12.71 -18.56 7.59
C SER A 238 -11.58 -19.09 8.46
N GLU A 239 -11.88 -20.01 9.39
CA GLU A 239 -10.86 -20.62 10.25
C GLU A 239 -9.80 -21.38 9.43
N LYS A 240 -10.24 -22.16 8.44
CA LYS A 240 -9.34 -22.85 7.52
C LYS A 240 -8.46 -21.86 6.73
N LEU A 241 -9.05 -20.79 6.20
CA LEU A 241 -8.32 -19.77 5.45
C LEU A 241 -7.31 -19.03 6.34
N LEU A 242 -7.66 -18.71 7.59
CA LEU A 242 -6.73 -18.12 8.55
C LEU A 242 -5.56 -19.06 8.84
N GLN A 243 -5.81 -20.36 8.98
CA GLN A 243 -4.76 -21.35 9.17
C GLN A 243 -3.83 -21.46 7.96
N GLN A 244 -4.38 -21.46 6.74
CA GLN A 244 -3.60 -21.43 5.50
C GLN A 244 -2.78 -20.15 5.38
N ALA A 245 -3.33 -18.99 5.77
CA ALA A 245 -2.61 -17.72 5.80
C ALA A 245 -1.41 -17.77 6.73
N ILE A 246 -1.59 -18.27 7.96
CA ILE A 246 -0.51 -18.42 8.95
C ILE A 246 0.60 -19.30 8.38
N GLU A 247 0.27 -20.48 7.84
CA GLU A 247 1.25 -21.43 7.30
C GLU A 247 2.13 -20.79 6.22
N VAL A 248 1.52 -20.17 5.20
CA VAL A 248 2.29 -19.57 4.10
C VAL A 248 3.06 -18.33 4.53
N LEU A 249 2.57 -17.56 5.51
CA LEU A 249 3.26 -16.37 6.02
C LEU A 249 4.41 -16.72 6.96
N GLU A 250 4.30 -17.79 7.76
CA GLU A 250 5.42 -18.33 8.53
C GLU A 250 6.55 -18.80 7.61
N GLU A 251 6.22 -19.47 6.50
CA GLU A 251 7.21 -19.79 5.46
C GLU A 251 7.83 -18.53 4.86
N ALA A 252 7.02 -17.51 4.54
CA ALA A 252 7.51 -16.26 3.97
C ALA A 252 8.51 -15.57 4.91
N VAL A 253 8.18 -15.47 6.21
CA VAL A 253 9.05 -14.86 7.22
C VAL A 253 10.35 -15.64 7.42
N LYS A 254 10.32 -16.98 7.37
CA LYS A 254 11.52 -17.82 7.44
C LYS A 254 12.46 -17.62 6.25
N LEU A 255 11.92 -17.36 5.07
CA LEU A 255 12.70 -17.09 3.86
C LEU A 255 13.25 -15.65 3.89
N GLN A 256 12.35 -14.70 4.09
CA GLN A 256 12.65 -13.27 4.14
C GLN A 256 11.52 -12.57 4.92
N GLY A 257 11.80 -12.23 6.18
CA GLY A 257 10.91 -11.45 7.03
C GLY A 257 10.83 -10.00 6.58
N SER A 258 10.10 -9.70 5.51
CA SER A 258 9.74 -8.32 5.16
C SER A 258 8.77 -7.75 6.18
N ALA A 259 8.71 -6.42 6.30
CA ALA A 259 7.77 -5.77 7.20
C ALA A 259 6.33 -6.19 6.89
N THR A 260 5.94 -6.21 5.60
CA THR A 260 4.62 -6.67 5.16
C THR A 260 4.33 -8.11 5.56
N ALA A 261 5.30 -9.03 5.43
CA ALA A 261 5.11 -10.43 5.80
C ALA A 261 4.85 -10.57 7.31
N HIS A 262 5.63 -9.86 8.13
CA HIS A 262 5.45 -9.80 9.57
C HIS A 262 4.12 -9.14 9.98
N TYR A 263 3.72 -8.05 9.32
CA TYR A 263 2.42 -7.41 9.53
C TYR A 263 1.26 -8.38 9.26
N LEU A 264 1.25 -9.01 8.09
CA LEU A 264 0.19 -9.94 7.70
C LEU A 264 0.15 -11.16 8.64
N LEU A 265 1.31 -11.70 9.03
CA LEU A 265 1.38 -12.80 9.97
C LEU A 265 0.85 -12.40 11.35
N GLY A 266 1.22 -11.20 11.82
CA GLY A 266 0.69 -10.62 13.05
C GLY A 266 -0.83 -10.42 13.02
N ALA A 267 -1.36 -9.93 11.89
CA ALA A 267 -2.80 -9.81 11.68
C ALA A 267 -3.52 -11.17 11.69
N ALA A 268 -2.92 -12.20 11.08
CA ALA A 268 -3.44 -13.56 11.09
C ALA A 268 -3.49 -14.16 12.50
N TYR A 269 -2.42 -13.98 13.29
CA TYR A 269 -2.38 -14.40 14.69
C TYR A 269 -3.38 -13.63 15.56
N TYR A 270 -3.53 -12.33 15.35
CA TYR A 270 -4.54 -11.53 16.06
C TYR A 270 -5.97 -12.03 15.78
N LYS A 271 -6.30 -12.35 14.52
CA LYS A 271 -7.61 -12.90 14.15
C LYS A 271 -7.85 -14.29 14.75
N THR A 272 -6.80 -15.09 14.96
CA THR A 272 -6.86 -16.43 15.58
C THR A 272 -6.65 -16.43 17.10
N ARG A 273 -6.69 -15.26 17.75
CA ARG A 273 -6.53 -15.09 19.21
C ARG A 273 -5.16 -15.51 19.76
N ARG A 274 -4.15 -15.60 18.91
CA ARG A 274 -2.75 -15.87 19.30
C ARG A 274 -2.03 -14.55 19.58
N ASP A 275 -2.42 -13.87 20.66
CA ASP A 275 -2.06 -12.47 20.90
C ASP A 275 -0.54 -12.26 21.10
N ALA A 276 0.16 -13.18 21.76
CA ALA A 276 1.60 -13.08 21.95
C ALA A 276 2.38 -13.20 20.62
N ASP A 277 1.98 -14.14 19.76
CA ASP A 277 2.58 -14.31 18.44
C ASP A 277 2.27 -13.10 17.52
N ALA A 278 1.06 -12.54 17.65
CA ALA A 278 0.65 -11.33 16.96
C ALA A 278 1.55 -10.15 17.35
N GLU A 279 1.70 -9.91 18.65
CA GLU A 279 2.53 -8.83 19.19
C GLU A 279 3.98 -8.92 18.70
N ALA A 280 4.59 -10.11 18.78
CA ALA A 280 5.97 -10.32 18.36
C ALA A 280 6.18 -9.99 16.88
N ASN A 281 5.27 -10.44 16.01
CA ASN A 281 5.36 -10.18 14.57
C ASN A 281 5.05 -8.72 14.21
N LEU A 282 4.07 -8.10 14.88
CA LEU A 282 3.74 -6.69 14.64
C LEU A 282 4.89 -5.77 15.07
N LYS A 283 5.52 -6.03 16.22
CA LYS A 283 6.73 -5.32 16.64
C LYS A 283 7.85 -5.48 15.61
N ARG A 284 8.05 -6.70 15.11
CA ARG A 284 9.07 -6.94 14.07
C ARG A 284 8.77 -6.20 12.78
N SER A 285 7.50 -6.11 12.37
CA SER A 285 7.08 -5.28 11.24
C SER A 285 7.42 -3.80 11.45
N LEU A 286 7.21 -3.27 12.66
CA LEU A 286 7.53 -1.87 12.98
C LEU A 286 9.05 -1.61 13.00
N ASP A 287 9.85 -2.55 13.50
CA ASP A 287 11.32 -2.44 13.50
C ASP A 287 11.92 -2.36 12.08
N LEU A 288 11.26 -3.01 11.13
CA LEU A 288 11.68 -3.03 9.72
C LEU A 288 11.26 -1.76 8.95
N ASN A 289 10.50 -0.87 9.60
CA ASN A 289 10.20 0.51 9.21
C ASN A 289 9.56 0.69 7.82
N ASP A 290 8.78 -0.29 7.36
CA ASP A 290 8.01 -0.27 6.13
C ASP A 290 6.54 -0.61 6.48
N GLY A 291 5.57 0.22 6.07
CA GLY A 291 4.14 0.01 6.38
C GLY A 291 3.73 0.17 7.87
N ALA A 292 4.34 1.09 8.62
CA ALA A 292 4.11 1.22 10.08
C ALA A 292 2.66 1.52 10.52
N GLY A 293 1.81 2.05 9.64
CA GLY A 293 0.42 2.43 9.95
C GLY A 293 -0.47 1.23 10.31
N PRO A 294 -0.73 0.31 9.37
CA PRO A 294 -1.56 -0.88 9.62
C PRO A 294 -1.04 -1.74 10.78
N ALA A 295 0.28 -1.91 10.90
CA ALA A 295 0.88 -2.68 11.98
C ALA A 295 0.61 -2.05 13.37
N ARG A 296 0.68 -0.71 13.50
CA ARG A 296 0.34 -0.01 14.75
C ARG A 296 -1.13 -0.21 15.14
N LEU A 297 -2.06 -0.20 14.18
CA LEU A 297 -3.48 -0.39 14.47
C LEU A 297 -3.77 -1.81 14.97
N VAL A 298 -3.23 -2.83 14.32
CA VAL A 298 -3.41 -4.22 14.78
C VAL A 298 -2.76 -4.41 16.15
N LEU A 299 -1.59 -3.82 16.38
CA LEU A 299 -0.90 -3.92 17.67
C LEU A 299 -1.67 -3.20 18.80
N ALA A 300 -2.27 -2.04 18.51
CA ALA A 300 -3.17 -1.38 19.44
C ALA A 300 -4.38 -2.29 19.78
N ASN A 301 -4.95 -2.98 18.79
CA ASN A 301 -6.04 -3.93 19.02
C ASN A 301 -5.62 -5.15 19.86
N VAL A 302 -4.38 -5.64 19.69
CA VAL A 302 -3.81 -6.68 20.56
C VAL A 302 -3.79 -6.19 22.01
N TYR A 303 -3.27 -4.98 22.26
CA TYR A 303 -3.21 -4.44 23.62
C TYR A 303 -4.57 -4.09 24.21
N ILE A 304 -5.53 -3.61 23.40
CA ILE A 304 -6.92 -3.40 23.82
C ILE A 304 -7.53 -4.72 24.32
N ARG A 305 -7.32 -5.82 23.59
CA ARG A 305 -7.83 -7.15 23.99
C ARG A 305 -7.19 -7.66 25.28
N GLN A 306 -5.93 -7.30 25.52
CA GLN A 306 -5.20 -7.63 26.74
C GLN A 306 -5.44 -6.62 27.88
N GLU A 307 -6.31 -5.62 27.69
CA GLU A 307 -6.58 -4.54 28.65
C GLU A 307 -5.34 -3.70 29.00
N GLN A 308 -4.32 -3.71 28.13
CA GLN A 308 -3.10 -2.91 28.25
C GLN A 308 -3.33 -1.51 27.67
N TRP A 309 -4.14 -0.72 28.37
CA TRP A 309 -4.63 0.58 27.90
C TRP A 309 -3.53 1.58 27.55
N SER A 310 -2.45 1.65 28.34
CA SER A 310 -1.33 2.56 28.11
C SER A 310 -0.60 2.25 26.81
N ALA A 311 -0.27 0.98 26.58
CA ALA A 311 0.38 0.52 25.34
C ALA A 311 -0.53 0.71 24.13
N ALA A 312 -1.84 0.43 24.27
CA ALA A 312 -2.81 0.72 23.22
C ALA A 312 -2.81 2.21 22.84
N LEU A 313 -2.89 3.12 23.82
CA LEU A 313 -2.87 4.57 23.59
C LEU A 313 -1.59 5.04 22.91
N GLU A 314 -0.43 4.48 23.25
CA GLU A 314 0.85 4.81 22.59
C GLU A 314 0.76 4.56 21.09
N HIS A 315 0.28 3.38 20.69
CA HIS A 315 0.18 3.01 19.27
C HIS A 315 -0.89 3.80 18.53
N LEU A 316 -2.06 4.04 19.14
CA LEU A 316 -3.12 4.86 18.54
C LEU A 316 -2.67 6.31 18.34
N ASN A 317 -2.02 6.91 19.35
CA ASN A 317 -1.49 8.28 19.25
C ASN A 317 -0.41 8.39 18.17
N ALA A 318 0.50 7.42 18.11
CA ALA A 318 1.52 7.40 17.09
C ALA A 318 0.93 7.22 15.68
N TYR A 319 -0.12 6.40 15.52
CA TYR A 319 -0.86 6.28 14.27
C TYR A 319 -1.50 7.60 13.85
N LEU A 320 -2.25 8.26 14.76
CA LEU A 320 -2.93 9.54 14.50
C LEU A 320 -1.97 10.69 14.22
N LYS A 321 -0.77 10.66 14.81
CA LYS A 321 0.31 11.63 14.56
C LYS A 321 0.93 11.42 13.19
N ALA A 322 1.17 10.17 12.80
CA ALA A 322 1.76 9.83 11.51
C ALA A 322 0.76 9.98 10.35
N ASN A 323 -0.54 9.80 10.62
CA ASN A 323 -1.59 9.83 9.59
C ASN A 323 -2.65 10.89 9.95
N PRO A 324 -2.30 12.19 9.91
CA PRO A 324 -3.18 13.26 10.39
C PRO A 324 -4.50 13.35 9.63
N ASN A 325 -4.52 12.91 8.37
CA ASN A 325 -5.70 12.99 7.48
C ASN A 325 -6.31 11.62 7.17
N SER A 326 -6.01 10.58 7.95
CA SER A 326 -6.51 9.24 7.65
C SER A 326 -8.04 9.20 7.73
N PRO A 327 -8.75 8.49 6.83
CA PRO A 327 -10.21 8.51 6.81
C PRO A 327 -10.83 7.72 7.97
N ASP A 328 -10.07 6.81 8.57
CA ASP A 328 -10.41 6.13 9.81
C ASP A 328 -10.06 6.97 11.07
N ARG A 329 -9.46 8.16 10.92
CA ARG A 329 -9.03 9.02 12.03
C ARG A 329 -10.10 9.19 13.11
N ARG A 330 -11.32 9.58 12.71
CA ARG A 330 -12.41 9.83 13.68
C ARG A 330 -12.71 8.58 14.50
N GLN A 331 -12.78 7.42 13.84
CA GLN A 331 -13.01 6.15 14.51
C GLN A 331 -11.86 5.82 15.47
N ILE A 332 -10.61 6.08 15.07
CA ILE A 332 -9.43 5.86 15.92
C ILE A 332 -9.40 6.85 17.11
N GLU A 333 -9.79 8.11 16.91
CA GLU A 333 -9.94 9.09 17.99
C GLU A 333 -11.02 8.68 18.98
N GLU A 334 -12.18 8.19 18.52
CA GLU A 334 -13.24 7.66 19.39
C GLU A 334 -12.75 6.47 20.22
N ILE A 335 -12.02 5.53 19.63
CA ILE A 335 -11.43 4.39 20.37
C ILE A 335 -10.44 4.89 21.42
N ARG A 336 -9.54 5.80 21.04
CA ARG A 336 -8.55 6.41 21.93
C ARG A 336 -9.23 7.10 23.12
N ASP A 337 -10.23 7.93 22.85
CA ASP A 337 -10.91 8.73 23.88
C ASP A 337 -11.68 7.83 24.84
N ARG A 338 -12.31 6.76 24.33
CA ARG A 338 -12.93 5.73 25.19
C ARG A 338 -11.92 5.07 26.11
N ILE A 339 -10.73 4.71 25.63
CA ILE A 339 -9.67 4.12 26.47
C ILE A 339 -9.22 5.12 27.55
N MET A 340 -9.10 6.41 27.23
CA MET A 340 -8.77 7.45 28.21
C MET A 340 -9.81 7.58 29.33
N THR A 341 -11.09 7.26 29.08
CA THR A 341 -12.14 7.30 30.12
C THR A 341 -12.15 6.08 31.05
N ILE A 342 -11.43 5.00 30.72
CA ILE A 342 -11.32 3.79 31.54
C ILE A 342 -10.22 3.96 32.62
N GLN A 343 -9.26 4.86 32.39
CA GLN A 343 -8.22 5.28 33.33
C GLN A 343 -8.72 6.39 34.23
#